data_AF-A0A8T3Q0W7-F1
#
_entry.id   AF-A0A8T3Q0W7-F1
#
_cell.length_a   1.000
_cell.length_b   1.000
_cell.length_c   1.000
_cell.angle_alpha   90.00
_cell.angle_beta   90.00
_cell.angle_gamma   90.00
#
_symmetry.space_group_name_H-M   'P 1'
#
loop_
_entity.id
_entity.type
_entity.pdbx_description
1 polymer ?
#
loop_
_entity_poly.entity_id
_entity_poly.type
_entity_poly.pdbx_seq_one_letter_code
_entity_poly.pdbx_strand_id
1 'polypeptide(L)'
;MTAMTWPTLARAAAWLMAGAFVLASVLLLLFGFQVFGGPPEPGGVFLDDVLAGFAWEQTQWPLEFAGTALFVIGFLALGSLGPVFSRLAGSADARGGLVSVAFLLTAALGATSQLIYLGAKPIATSPQYCECGLLAEEIMSRLMTLNIVNGIQTWLVSGAMLAATVGLLAAGQLGRDAGMPAAWRTLAWVAAALALIAAILPLFDVAPFDVLLVALVAGLLIPIWAVWFASRVDDLWPSAPSAPSIGGEDALRDRSG
;
A
#
# COMPACT_ATOMS: atom_id res chain seq x y z
N MET A 1 -20.89 3.05 21.56
CA MET A 1 -19.75 2.71 20.69
C MET A 1 -19.05 1.53 21.33
N THR A 2 -19.14 0.34 20.71
CA THR A 2 -18.48 -0.87 21.22
C THR A 2 -16.97 -0.72 21.06
N ALA A 3 -16.21 -1.03 22.11
CA ALA A 3 -14.75 -0.98 22.04
C ALA A 3 -14.27 -2.01 21.01
N MET A 4 -13.64 -1.55 19.92
CA MET A 4 -13.09 -2.43 18.91
C MET A 4 -11.90 -3.20 19.49
N THR A 5 -11.97 -4.52 19.48
CA THR A 5 -10.88 -5.37 19.96
C THR A 5 -9.72 -5.36 18.96
N TRP A 6 -8.49 -5.45 19.45
CA TRP A 6 -7.29 -5.48 18.61
C TRP A 6 -7.31 -6.53 17.49
N PRO A 7 -7.78 -7.78 17.72
CA PRO A 7 -7.87 -8.79 16.66
C PRO A 7 -8.79 -8.37 15.52
N THR A 8 -9.91 -7.70 15.85
CA THR A 8 -10.88 -7.20 14.87
C THR A 8 -10.25 -6.11 14.01
N LEU A 9 -9.57 -5.15 14.64
CA LEU A 9 -8.88 -4.07 13.92
C LEU A 9 -7.77 -4.62 13.01
N ALA A 10 -6.95 -5.52 13.54
CA ALA A 10 -5.86 -6.18 12.84
C ALA A 10 -6.36 -6.94 11.60
N ARG A 11 -7.44 -7.71 11.75
CA ARG A 11 -8.09 -8.43 10.66
C ARG A 11 -8.66 -7.49 9.60
N ALA A 12 -9.38 -6.46 10.02
CA ALA A 12 -9.97 -5.49 9.10
C ALA A 12 -8.88 -4.74 8.30
N ALA A 13 -7.83 -4.27 8.97
CA ALA A 13 -6.70 -3.60 8.34
C ALA A 13 -5.97 -4.52 7.36
N ALA A 14 -5.72 -5.78 7.72
CA ALA A 14 -5.05 -6.73 6.85
C ALA A 14 -5.86 -7.08 5.60
N TRP A 15 -7.18 -7.29 5.73
CA TRP A 15 -8.05 -7.52 4.57
C TRP A 15 -8.18 -6.29 3.68
N LEU A 16 -8.32 -5.11 4.27
CA LEU A 16 -8.37 -3.84 3.54
C LEU A 16 -7.08 -3.62 2.75
N MET A 17 -5.93 -3.83 3.40
CA MET A 17 -4.62 -3.75 2.77
C MET A 17 -4.48 -4.73 1.61
N ALA A 18 -4.85 -6.00 1.81
CA ALA A 18 -4.76 -7.03 0.79
C ALA A 18 -5.62 -6.68 -0.43
N GLY A 19 -6.91 -6.39 -0.21
CA GLY A 19 -7.83 -6.05 -1.30
C GLY A 19 -7.39 -4.79 -2.06
N ALA A 20 -6.99 -3.75 -1.33
CA ALA A 20 -6.57 -2.49 -1.93
C ALA A 20 -5.31 -2.66 -2.78
N PHE A 21 -4.25 -3.30 -2.28
CA PHE A 21 -3.04 -3.48 -3.05
C PHE A 21 -3.19 -4.45 -4.23
N VAL A 22 -3.99 -5.52 -4.10
CA VAL A 22 -4.28 -6.42 -5.23
C VAL A 22 -4.97 -5.65 -6.35
N LEU A 23 -6.06 -4.94 -6.05
CA LEU A 23 -6.81 -4.19 -7.06
C LEU A 23 -5.98 -3.06 -7.68
N ALA A 24 -5.20 -2.34 -6.86
CA ALA A 24 -4.29 -1.30 -7.33
C ALA A 24 -3.21 -1.87 -8.27
N SER A 25 -2.64 -3.03 -7.94
CA SER A 25 -1.61 -3.68 -8.74
C SER A 25 -2.17 -4.24 -10.05
N VAL A 26 -3.41 -4.74 -10.06
CA VAL A 26 -4.09 -5.14 -11.29
C VAL A 26 -4.24 -3.92 -12.21
N LEU A 27 -4.73 -2.79 -11.71
CA LEU A 27 -4.85 -1.56 -12.50
C LEU A 27 -3.48 -1.08 -12.99
N LEU A 28 -2.46 -1.08 -12.14
CA LEU A 28 -1.07 -0.75 -12.51
C LEU A 28 -0.58 -1.62 -13.67
N LEU A 29 -0.82 -2.92 -13.64
CA LEU A 29 -0.42 -3.83 -14.72
C LEU A 29 -1.22 -3.58 -16.00
N LEU A 30 -2.53 -3.32 -15.91
CA LEU A 30 -3.34 -2.97 -17.08
C LEU A 30 -2.81 -1.72 -17.79
N PHE A 31 -2.36 -0.72 -17.03
CA PHE A 31 -1.70 0.46 -17.57
C PHE A 31 -0.29 0.16 -18.11
N GLY A 32 0.53 -0.57 -17.34
CA GLY A 32 1.90 -0.92 -17.74
C GLY A 32 1.94 -1.75 -19.03
N PHE A 33 0.95 -2.60 -19.26
CA PHE A 33 0.78 -3.38 -20.48
C PHE A 33 -0.09 -2.70 -21.55
N GLN A 34 -0.49 -1.44 -21.34
CA GLN A 34 -1.25 -0.63 -22.29
C GLN A 34 -2.54 -1.32 -22.79
N VAL A 35 -3.24 -2.04 -21.90
CA VAL A 35 -4.47 -2.79 -22.25
C VAL A 35 -5.58 -1.85 -22.74
N PHE A 36 -5.58 -0.60 -22.27
CA PHE A 36 -6.53 0.45 -22.67
C PHE A 36 -6.09 1.26 -23.90
N GLY A 37 -5.07 0.79 -24.61
CA GLY A 37 -4.42 1.51 -25.72
C GLY A 37 -3.20 2.29 -25.24
N GLY A 38 -2.16 2.32 -26.07
CA GLY A 38 -0.93 3.06 -25.80
C GLY A 38 -1.08 4.57 -26.05
N PRO A 39 -0.09 5.37 -25.63
CA PRO A 39 -0.02 6.78 -25.99
C PRO A 39 0.04 6.94 -27.53
N PRO A 40 -0.46 8.07 -28.07
CA PRO A 40 -0.40 8.33 -29.51
C PRO A 40 1.05 8.33 -30.00
N GLU A 41 1.28 7.79 -31.20
CA GLU A 41 2.61 7.82 -31.82
C GLU A 41 3.01 9.27 -32.17
N PRO A 42 4.30 9.63 -32.02
CA PRO A 42 4.76 10.99 -32.35
C PRO A 42 4.61 11.28 -33.84
N GLY A 43 3.84 12.32 -34.16
CA GLY A 43 3.52 12.79 -35.50
C GLY A 43 4.50 13.81 -36.08
N GLY A 44 5.53 14.19 -35.34
CA GLY A 44 6.64 15.04 -35.81
C GLY A 44 6.53 16.52 -35.45
N VAL A 45 5.39 16.95 -34.91
CA VAL A 45 5.21 18.28 -34.31
C VAL A 45 5.10 18.11 -32.80
N PHE A 46 6.16 18.47 -32.07
CA PHE A 46 6.27 18.28 -30.62
C PHE A 46 5.04 18.76 -29.85
N LEU A 47 4.51 19.93 -30.22
CA LEU A 47 3.36 20.51 -29.54
C LEU A 47 2.09 19.66 -29.70
N ASP A 48 1.81 19.21 -30.93
CA ASP A 48 0.64 18.39 -31.23
C ASP A 48 0.76 17.02 -30.55
N ASP A 49 1.98 16.46 -30.51
CA ASP A 49 2.29 15.20 -29.84
C ASP A 49 2.02 15.28 -28.33
N VAL A 50 2.43 16.38 -27.67
CA VAL A 50 2.18 16.60 -26.24
C VAL A 50 0.69 16.79 -25.96
N LEU A 51 -0.03 17.56 -26.78
CA LEU A 51 -1.47 17.77 -26.63
C LEU A 51 -2.26 16.47 -26.83
N ALA A 52 -1.87 15.66 -27.81
CA ALA A 52 -2.47 14.34 -28.03
C ALA A 52 -2.21 13.41 -26.83
N GLY A 53 -1.00 13.45 -26.26
CA GLY A 53 -0.65 12.73 -25.03
C GLY A 53 -1.52 13.14 -23.84
N PHE A 54 -1.69 14.44 -23.60
CA PHE A 54 -2.56 14.94 -22.52
C PHE A 54 -4.02 14.54 -22.69
N ALA A 55 -4.55 14.61 -23.91
CA ALA A 55 -5.91 14.15 -24.20
C ALA A 55 -6.06 12.66 -23.89
N TRP A 56 -5.07 11.84 -24.28
CA TRP A 56 -5.05 10.41 -23.95
C TRP A 56 -5.00 10.18 -22.43
N GLU A 57 -4.11 10.84 -21.69
CA GLU A 57 -4.02 10.71 -20.22
C GLU A 57 -5.33 11.07 -19.51
N GLN A 58 -6.04 12.09 -19.98
CA GLN A 58 -7.36 12.44 -19.41
C GLN A 58 -8.41 11.36 -19.59
N THR A 59 -8.41 10.63 -20.71
CA THR A 59 -9.35 9.53 -20.92
C THR A 59 -9.11 8.38 -19.95
N GLN A 60 -7.86 8.18 -19.54
CA GLN A 60 -7.44 7.12 -18.61
C GLN A 60 -7.59 7.53 -17.14
N TRP A 61 -7.67 8.84 -16.87
CA TRP A 61 -7.63 9.40 -15.52
C TRP A 61 -8.56 8.75 -14.49
N PRO A 62 -9.84 8.44 -14.78
CA PRO A 62 -10.71 7.83 -13.77
C PRO A 62 -10.20 6.48 -13.24
N LEU A 63 -9.61 5.66 -14.11
CA LEU A 63 -9.05 4.36 -13.76
C LEU A 63 -7.71 4.51 -13.04
N GLU A 64 -6.85 5.44 -13.48
CA GLU A 64 -5.60 5.75 -12.79
C GLU A 64 -5.84 6.34 -11.39
N PHE A 65 -6.83 7.23 -11.26
CA PHE A 65 -7.29 7.77 -9.98
C PHE A 65 -7.70 6.65 -9.04
N ALA A 66 -8.53 5.71 -9.53
CA ALA A 66 -8.97 4.57 -8.73
C ALA A 66 -7.79 3.71 -8.27
N GLY A 67 -6.85 3.38 -9.15
CA GLY A 67 -5.65 2.60 -8.81
C GLY A 67 -4.77 3.31 -7.77
N THR A 68 -4.55 4.61 -7.97
CA THR A 68 -3.74 5.45 -7.07
C THR A 68 -4.40 5.61 -5.70
N ALA A 69 -5.72 5.83 -5.65
CA ALA A 69 -6.48 5.90 -4.41
C ALA A 69 -6.48 4.56 -3.65
N LEU A 70 -6.56 3.43 -4.36
CA LEU A 70 -6.41 2.11 -3.76
C LEU A 70 -5.00 1.91 -3.18
N PHE A 71 -3.94 2.38 -3.84
CA PHE A 71 -2.60 2.37 -3.23
C PHE A 71 -2.54 3.22 -1.95
N VAL A 72 -3.15 4.42 -1.92
CA VAL A 72 -3.26 5.24 -0.70
C VAL A 72 -3.90 4.43 0.44
N ILE A 73 -5.05 3.81 0.17
CA ILE A 73 -5.77 2.99 1.16
C ILE A 73 -4.90 1.83 1.63
N GLY A 74 -4.22 1.13 0.71
CA GLY A 74 -3.31 0.03 1.02
C GLY A 74 -2.16 0.45 1.93
N PHE A 75 -1.51 1.59 1.63
CA PHE A 75 -0.44 2.14 2.44
C PHE A 75 -0.92 2.55 3.84
N LEU A 76 -2.07 3.22 3.95
CA LEU A 76 -2.62 3.60 5.26
C LEU A 76 -3.01 2.38 6.09
N ALA A 77 -3.60 1.36 5.44
CA ALA A 77 -3.93 0.10 6.10
C ALA A 77 -2.66 -0.63 6.59
N LEU A 78 -1.58 -0.66 5.79
CA LEU A 78 -0.27 -1.17 6.21
C LEU A 78 0.26 -0.40 7.43
N GLY A 79 0.19 0.92 7.43
CA GLY A 79 0.59 1.75 8.57
C GLY A 79 -0.16 1.42 9.85
N SER A 80 -1.46 1.17 9.75
CA SER A 80 -2.30 0.80 10.90
C SER A 80 -1.94 -0.57 11.50
N LEU A 81 -1.33 -1.48 10.71
CA LEU A 81 -0.82 -2.75 11.21
C LEU A 81 0.43 -2.58 12.08
N GLY A 82 1.20 -1.50 11.92
CA GLY A 82 2.42 -1.24 12.72
C GLY A 82 2.16 -1.24 14.24
N PRO A 83 1.28 -0.36 14.75
CA PRO A 83 0.92 -0.35 16.16
C PRO A 83 0.30 -1.68 16.64
N VAL A 84 -0.44 -2.37 15.77
CA VAL A 84 -1.02 -3.69 16.08
C VAL A 84 0.10 -4.71 16.31
N PHE A 85 1.07 -4.81 15.39
CA PHE A 85 2.21 -5.72 15.53
C PHE A 85 3.09 -5.39 16.74
N SER A 86 3.23 -4.11 17.10
CA SER A 86 4.00 -3.73 18.29
C SER A 86 3.43 -4.30 19.60
N ARG A 87 2.14 -4.68 19.62
CA ARG A 87 1.51 -5.32 20.78
C ARG A 87 1.85 -6.80 20.92
N LEU A 88 2.38 -7.44 19.88
CA LEU A 88 2.92 -8.80 19.98
C LEU A 88 4.28 -8.81 20.69
N ALA A 89 4.99 -7.68 20.67
CA ALA A 89 6.25 -7.52 21.36
C ALA A 89 6.01 -7.34 22.87
N GLY A 90 6.88 -7.91 23.70
CA GLY A 90 6.91 -7.60 25.12
C GLY A 90 7.23 -6.12 25.36
N SER A 91 6.89 -5.58 26.53
CA SER A 91 7.07 -4.15 26.84
C SER A 91 8.52 -3.64 26.74
N ALA A 92 9.50 -4.54 26.83
CA ALA A 92 10.93 -4.24 26.70
C ALA A 92 11.53 -4.57 25.32
N ASP A 93 10.76 -5.15 24.39
CA ASP A 93 11.27 -5.54 23.08
C ASP A 93 11.21 -4.37 22.08
N ALA A 94 12.36 -3.80 21.78
CA ALA A 94 12.54 -2.69 20.85
C ALA A 94 12.04 -3.00 19.42
N ARG A 95 11.93 -4.28 19.04
CA ARG A 95 11.42 -4.68 17.72
C ARG A 95 9.98 -4.24 17.49
N GLY A 96 9.16 -4.20 18.55
CA GLY A 96 7.77 -3.73 18.46
C GLY A 96 7.69 -2.26 18.03
N GLY A 97 8.52 -1.40 18.65
CA GLY A 97 8.64 0.00 18.26
C GLY A 97 9.15 0.16 16.83
N LEU A 98 10.16 -0.63 16.45
CA LEU A 98 10.74 -0.61 15.11
C LEU A 98 9.71 -0.96 14.02
N VAL A 99 8.92 -2.02 14.20
CA VAL A 99 7.85 -2.39 13.24
C VAL A 99 6.82 -1.28 13.11
N SER A 100 6.39 -0.70 14.22
CA SER A 100 5.40 0.38 14.23
C SER A 100 5.91 1.59 13.45
N VAL A 101 7.11 2.08 13.78
CA VAL A 101 7.71 3.23 13.09
C VAL A 101 7.94 2.93 11.61
N ALA A 102 8.46 1.75 11.28
CA ALA A 102 8.73 1.36 9.90
C ALA A 102 7.46 1.33 9.03
N PHE A 103 6.37 0.71 9.52
CA PHE A 103 5.10 0.70 8.79
C PHE A 103 4.41 2.05 8.75
N LEU A 104 4.49 2.86 9.82
CA LEU A 104 3.98 4.24 9.79
C LEU A 104 4.73 5.11 8.79
N LEU A 105 6.06 4.99 8.71
CA LEU A 105 6.87 5.67 7.69
C LEU A 105 6.54 5.17 6.28
N THR A 106 6.38 3.86 6.11
CA THR A 106 5.93 3.27 4.84
C THR A 106 4.60 3.87 4.40
N ALA A 107 3.64 3.95 5.32
CA ALA A 107 2.33 4.52 5.07
C ALA A 107 2.39 6.00 4.73
N ALA A 108 3.15 6.78 5.51
CA ALA A 108 3.31 8.21 5.30
C ALA A 108 3.94 8.51 3.93
N LEU A 109 5.06 7.86 3.61
CA LEU A 109 5.76 8.07 2.35
C LEU A 109 4.95 7.56 1.14
N GLY A 110 4.41 6.35 1.25
CA GLY A 110 3.62 5.72 0.19
C GLY A 110 2.32 6.49 -0.09
N ALA A 111 1.52 6.78 0.94
CA ALA A 111 0.28 7.54 0.77
C ALA A 111 0.55 8.95 0.27
N THR A 112 1.55 9.66 0.81
CA THR A 112 1.91 11.02 0.34
C THR A 112 2.32 11.00 -1.12
N SER A 113 3.14 10.02 -1.52
CA SER A 113 3.54 9.84 -2.92
C SER A 113 2.35 9.76 -3.87
N GLN A 114 1.40 8.89 -3.54
CA GLN A 114 0.19 8.70 -4.36
C GLN A 114 -0.74 9.93 -4.31
N LEU A 115 -0.87 10.60 -3.16
CA LEU A 115 -1.67 11.83 -3.04
C LEU A 115 -1.09 13.00 -3.84
N ILE A 116 0.24 13.15 -3.86
CA ILE A 116 0.92 14.14 -4.70
C ILE A 116 0.60 13.86 -6.18
N TYR A 117 0.71 12.60 -6.61
CA TYR A 117 0.37 12.21 -7.98
C TYR A 117 -1.10 12.51 -8.31
N LEU A 118 -2.02 12.18 -7.41
CA LEU A 118 -3.46 12.47 -7.56
C LEU A 118 -3.74 13.97 -7.74
N GLY A 119 -3.07 14.82 -6.95
CA GLY A 119 -3.29 16.26 -6.99
C GLY A 119 -2.64 16.94 -8.19
N ALA A 120 -1.46 16.48 -8.60
CA ALA A 120 -0.66 17.14 -9.62
C ALA A 120 -1.09 16.78 -11.05
N LYS A 121 -1.40 15.50 -11.32
CA LYS A 121 -1.70 15.03 -12.67
C LYS A 121 -2.83 15.78 -13.37
N PRO A 122 -4.04 15.98 -12.78
CA PRO A 122 -5.14 16.62 -13.50
C PRO A 122 -4.90 18.12 -13.76
N ILE A 123 -4.10 18.78 -12.91
CA ILE A 123 -3.71 20.18 -13.10
C ILE A 123 -2.73 20.29 -14.26
N ALA A 124 -1.76 19.37 -14.33
CA ALA A 124 -0.73 19.40 -15.36
C ALA A 124 -1.25 18.99 -16.75
N THR A 125 -2.23 18.09 -16.83
CA THR A 125 -2.73 17.55 -18.10
C THR A 125 -3.96 18.25 -18.65
N SER A 126 -4.59 19.17 -17.90
CA SER A 126 -5.81 19.86 -18.36
C SER A 126 -5.52 21.05 -19.29
N PRO A 127 -6.01 21.04 -20.55
CA PRO A 127 -5.82 22.14 -21.50
C PRO A 127 -6.65 23.37 -21.12
N GLN A 128 -7.62 23.23 -20.22
CA GLN A 128 -8.46 24.35 -19.75
C GLN A 128 -7.66 25.41 -18.99
N TYR A 129 -6.46 25.07 -18.50
CA TYR A 129 -5.59 26.00 -17.79
C TYR A 129 -4.62 26.76 -18.70
N CYS A 130 -4.60 26.53 -20.02
CA CYS A 130 -3.71 27.24 -20.94
C CYS A 130 -4.29 28.61 -21.30
N GLU A 131 -3.52 29.68 -21.05
CA GLU A 131 -3.87 31.01 -21.57
C GLU A 131 -3.35 31.12 -23.01
N CYS A 132 -4.22 31.54 -23.94
CA CYS A 132 -3.98 31.47 -25.40
C CYS A 132 -2.79 32.31 -25.93
N GLY A 133 -1.99 32.95 -25.08
CA GLY A 133 -0.90 33.85 -25.48
C GLY A 133 0.51 33.24 -25.48
N LEU A 134 0.80 32.22 -24.65
CA LEU A 134 2.15 31.65 -24.42
C LEU A 134 2.13 30.12 -24.39
N LEU A 135 1.36 29.51 -25.30
CA LEU A 135 1.00 28.11 -25.26
C LEU A 135 2.23 27.16 -25.29
N ALA A 136 3.29 27.53 -26.00
CA ALA A 136 4.51 26.73 -26.10
C ALA A 136 5.35 26.76 -24.80
N GLU A 137 5.58 27.94 -24.20
CA GLU A 137 6.32 28.03 -22.93
C GLU A 137 5.55 27.38 -21.76
N GLU A 138 4.23 27.56 -21.74
CA GLU A 138 3.37 26.97 -20.70
C GLU A 138 3.40 25.44 -20.76
N ILE A 139 3.31 24.84 -21.95
CA ILE A 139 3.32 23.37 -22.10
C ILE A 139 4.67 22.78 -21.68
N MET A 140 5.78 23.43 -22.03
CA MET A 140 7.10 23.02 -21.56
C MET A 140 7.23 23.09 -20.03
N SER A 141 6.67 24.13 -19.41
CA SER A 141 6.67 24.29 -17.94
C SER A 141 5.88 23.18 -17.23
N ARG A 142 4.78 22.71 -17.82
CA ARG A 142 3.95 21.63 -17.28
C ARG A 142 4.62 20.27 -17.42
N LEU A 143 5.27 20.01 -18.56
CA LEU A 143 6.05 18.80 -18.76
C LEU A 143 7.18 18.72 -17.71
N MET A 144 7.87 19.83 -17.45
CA MET A 144 8.89 19.90 -16.40
C MET A 144 8.29 19.65 -15.01
N THR A 145 7.10 20.19 -14.73
CA THR A 145 6.39 19.96 -13.47
C THR A 145 6.01 18.49 -13.30
N LEU A 146 5.48 17.83 -14.34
CA LEU A 146 5.18 16.40 -14.34
C LEU A 146 6.44 15.56 -14.08
N ASN A 147 7.56 15.91 -14.71
CA ASN A 147 8.83 15.22 -14.47
C ASN A 147 9.31 15.37 -13.02
N ILE A 148 9.19 16.56 -12.43
CA ILE A 148 9.54 16.79 -11.02
C ILE A 148 8.62 15.98 -10.10
N VAL A 149 7.30 16.01 -10.37
CA VAL A 149 6.31 15.25 -9.60
C VAL A 149 6.56 13.75 -9.68
N ASN A 150 6.80 13.21 -10.88
CA ASN A 150 7.13 11.80 -11.08
C ASN A 150 8.44 11.43 -10.37
N GLY A 151 9.44 12.32 -10.40
CA GLY A 151 10.68 12.15 -9.63
C GLY A 151 10.42 12.06 -8.13
N ILE A 152 9.70 13.03 -7.56
CA ILE A 152 9.32 13.04 -6.14
C ILE A 152 8.54 11.77 -5.78
N GLN A 153 7.56 11.40 -6.60
CA GLN A 153 6.75 10.20 -6.40
C GLN A 153 7.64 8.95 -6.33
N THR A 154 8.57 8.79 -7.27
CA THR A 154 9.51 7.67 -7.35
C THR A 154 10.39 7.59 -6.12
N TRP A 155 10.97 8.71 -5.67
CA TRP A 155 11.78 8.78 -4.45
C TRP A 155 10.97 8.40 -3.20
N LEU A 156 9.73 8.90 -3.09
CA LEU A 156 8.86 8.60 -1.96
C LEU A 156 8.40 7.13 -1.95
N VAL A 157 8.05 6.54 -3.10
CA VAL A 157 7.72 5.11 -3.18
C VAL A 157 8.93 4.26 -2.82
N SER A 158 10.12 4.59 -3.34
CA SER A 158 11.36 3.86 -3.02
C SER A 158 11.67 3.95 -1.53
N GLY A 159 11.54 5.14 -0.93
CA GLY A 159 11.66 5.33 0.51
C GLY A 159 10.64 4.53 1.32
N ALA A 160 9.38 4.47 0.86
CA ALA A 160 8.34 3.65 1.46
C ALA A 160 8.71 2.15 1.41
N MET A 161 9.24 1.65 0.29
CA MET A 161 9.68 0.26 0.15
C MET A 161 10.87 -0.09 1.06
N LEU A 162 11.82 0.83 1.23
CA LEU A 162 12.91 0.66 2.19
C LEU A 162 12.39 0.58 3.64
N ALA A 163 11.46 1.46 4.02
CA ALA A 163 10.81 1.39 5.32
C ALA A 163 10.01 0.08 5.49
N ALA A 164 9.29 -0.34 4.44
CA ALA A 164 8.52 -1.58 4.44
C ALA A 164 9.42 -2.80 4.63
N THR A 165 10.60 -2.80 4.01
CA THR A 165 11.61 -3.85 4.14
C THR A 165 11.98 -4.05 5.62
N VAL A 166 12.32 -2.97 6.33
CA VAL A 166 12.64 -3.01 7.76
C VAL A 166 11.45 -3.53 8.58
N GLY A 167 10.24 -3.02 8.29
CA GLY A 167 9.02 -3.42 8.98
C GLY A 167 8.68 -4.90 8.78
N LEU A 168 8.78 -5.42 7.55
CA LEU A 168 8.52 -6.81 7.20
C LEU A 168 9.54 -7.76 7.86
N LEU A 169 10.83 -7.40 7.87
CA LEU A 169 11.86 -8.19 8.55
C LEU A 169 11.59 -8.31 10.04
N ALA A 170 11.28 -7.19 10.70
CA ALA A 170 11.01 -7.17 12.13
C ALA A 170 9.66 -7.84 12.46
N ALA A 171 8.61 -7.65 11.65
CA ALA A 171 7.32 -8.31 11.81
C ALA A 171 7.41 -9.83 11.58
N GLY A 172 8.26 -10.29 10.66
CA GLY A 172 8.54 -11.71 10.43
C GLY A 172 9.18 -12.38 11.65
N GLN A 173 10.06 -11.69 12.36
CA GLN A 173 10.67 -12.19 13.60
C GLN A 173 9.68 -12.17 14.77
N LEU A 174 8.97 -11.05 14.98
CA LEU A 174 7.96 -10.95 16.04
C LEU A 174 6.86 -12.00 15.87
N GLY A 175 6.37 -12.20 14.65
CA GLY A 175 5.37 -13.23 14.39
C GLY A 175 5.89 -14.63 14.73
N ARG A 176 7.15 -14.94 14.39
CA ARG A 176 7.80 -16.23 14.70
C ARG A 176 7.87 -16.45 16.21
N ASP A 177 8.31 -15.43 16.95
CA ASP A 177 8.44 -15.48 18.41
C ASP A 177 7.05 -15.60 19.09
N ALA A 178 6.01 -15.02 18.48
CA ALA A 178 4.61 -15.14 18.90
C ALA A 178 3.93 -16.47 18.46
N GLY A 179 4.67 -17.43 17.90
CA GLY A 179 4.16 -18.77 17.57
C GLY A 179 3.74 -18.99 16.11
N MET A 180 3.97 -18.03 15.21
CA MET A 180 3.72 -18.24 13.77
C MET A 180 4.65 -19.29 13.16
N PRO A 181 4.17 -20.02 12.12
CA PRO A 181 4.97 -21.03 11.43
C PRO A 181 6.21 -20.43 10.74
N ALA A 182 7.23 -21.25 10.49
CA ALA A 182 8.49 -20.78 9.90
C ALA A 182 8.30 -20.15 8.51
N ALA A 183 7.32 -20.65 7.76
CA ALA A 183 6.98 -20.17 6.44
C ALA A 183 6.43 -18.72 6.43
N TRP A 184 5.87 -18.24 7.56
CA TRP A 184 5.49 -16.84 7.74
C TRP A 184 6.72 -15.92 7.64
N ARG A 185 7.78 -16.27 8.36
CA ARG A 185 9.03 -15.52 8.39
C ARG A 185 9.72 -15.54 7.04
N THR A 186 9.76 -16.69 6.36
CA THR A 186 10.36 -16.78 5.03
C THR A 186 9.60 -15.93 4.02
N LEU A 187 8.27 -15.92 4.07
CA LEU A 187 7.46 -15.07 3.21
C LEU A 187 7.76 -13.59 3.47
N ALA A 188 7.82 -13.16 4.73
CA ALA A 188 8.16 -11.79 5.09
C ALA A 188 9.56 -11.38 4.61
N TRP A 189 10.55 -12.28 4.71
CA TRP A 189 11.90 -12.05 4.21
C TRP A 189 11.97 -11.97 2.69
N VAL A 190 11.27 -12.85 1.98
CA VAL A 190 11.19 -12.81 0.51
C VAL A 190 10.51 -11.51 0.07
N ALA A 191 9.41 -11.12 0.70
CA ALA A 191 8.74 -9.85 0.42
C ALA A 191 9.65 -8.65 0.70
N ALA A 192 10.41 -8.66 1.81
CA ALA A 192 11.36 -7.61 2.16
C ALA A 192 12.52 -7.53 1.16
N ALA A 193 13.12 -8.67 0.78
CA ALA A 193 14.21 -8.71 -0.19
C ALA A 193 13.77 -8.18 -1.56
N LEU A 194 12.58 -8.59 -2.03
CA LEU A 194 12.04 -8.12 -3.30
C LEU A 194 11.59 -6.66 -3.24
N ALA A 195 11.06 -6.18 -2.11
CA ALA A 195 10.76 -4.76 -1.90
C ALA A 195 12.03 -3.89 -1.94
N LEU A 196 13.13 -4.38 -1.36
CA LEU A 196 14.43 -3.70 -1.42
C LEU A 196 14.94 -3.63 -2.86
N ILE A 197 14.84 -4.73 -3.62
CA ILE A 197 15.22 -4.73 -5.04
C ILE A 197 14.33 -3.77 -5.84
N ALA A 198 13.02 -3.78 -5.58
CA ALA A 198 12.06 -2.87 -6.22
C ALA A 198 12.32 -1.38 -5.89
N ALA A 199 12.85 -1.08 -4.70
CA ALA A 199 13.25 0.28 -4.33
C ALA A 199 14.51 0.77 -5.07
N ILE A 200 15.34 -0.16 -5.54
CA ILE A 200 16.65 0.14 -6.15
C ILE A 200 16.56 0.13 -7.69
N LEU A 201 15.75 -0.75 -8.27
CA LEU A 201 15.60 -0.89 -9.72
C LEU A 201 15.28 0.41 -10.47
N PRO A 202 14.44 1.32 -9.97
CA PRO A 202 14.16 2.59 -10.65
C PRO A 202 15.41 3.45 -10.86
N LEU A 203 16.49 3.25 -10.10
CA LEU A 203 17.75 3.97 -10.29
C LEU A 203 18.53 3.52 -11.53
N PHE A 204 18.11 2.42 -12.17
CA PHE A 204 18.77 1.82 -13.32
C PHE A 204 17.89 1.82 -14.58
N ASP A 205 16.71 2.46 -14.56
CA ASP A 205 15.78 2.58 -15.69
C ASP A 205 15.44 1.24 -16.40
N VAL A 206 15.27 0.16 -15.62
CA VAL A 206 15.11 -1.21 -16.14
C VAL A 206 13.66 -1.57 -16.53
N ALA A 207 12.92 -0.64 -17.13
CA ALA A 207 11.54 -0.88 -17.51
C ALA A 207 11.41 -2.04 -18.54
N PRO A 208 10.40 -2.93 -18.43
CA PRO A 208 9.26 -2.94 -17.48
C PRO A 208 9.47 -3.82 -16.23
N PHE A 209 10.69 -4.29 -15.96
CA PHE A 209 10.95 -5.23 -14.86
C PHE A 209 10.67 -4.62 -13.49
N ASP A 210 10.88 -3.33 -13.34
CA ASP A 210 10.52 -2.54 -12.16
C ASP A 210 9.01 -2.59 -11.88
N VAL A 211 8.17 -2.33 -12.88
CA VAL A 211 6.69 -2.36 -12.76
C VAL A 211 6.21 -3.76 -12.37
N LEU A 212 6.75 -4.79 -13.03
CA LEU A 212 6.43 -6.18 -12.72
C LEU A 212 6.81 -6.55 -11.29
N LEU A 213 7.97 -6.10 -10.82
CA LEU A 213 8.42 -6.40 -9.47
C LEU A 213 7.60 -5.66 -8.42
N VAL A 214 7.26 -4.39 -8.65
CA VAL A 214 6.35 -3.62 -7.79
C VAL A 214 5.00 -4.32 -7.70
N ALA A 215 4.43 -4.75 -8.84
CA ALA A 215 3.16 -5.47 -8.87
C ALA A 215 3.24 -6.85 -8.20
N LEU A 216 4.37 -7.56 -8.29
CA LEU A 216 4.58 -8.82 -7.58
C LEU A 216 4.61 -8.60 -6.06
N VAL A 217 5.36 -7.60 -5.59
CA VAL A 217 5.51 -7.31 -4.16
C VAL A 217 4.19 -6.80 -3.59
N ALA A 218 3.63 -5.74 -4.19
CA ALA A 218 2.41 -5.10 -3.71
C ALA A 218 1.16 -5.93 -4.01
N GLY A 219 1.05 -6.53 -5.19
CA GLY A 219 -0.15 -7.23 -5.64
C GLY A 219 -0.24 -8.69 -5.24
N LEU A 220 0.86 -9.32 -4.83
CA LEU A 220 0.87 -10.75 -4.48
C LEU A 220 1.47 -11.01 -3.09
N LEU A 221 2.74 -10.66 -2.88
CA LEU A 221 3.46 -11.08 -1.66
C LEU A 221 2.94 -10.40 -0.40
N ILE A 222 2.78 -9.08 -0.41
CA ILE A 222 2.22 -8.33 0.73
C ILE A 222 0.77 -8.76 1.03
N PRO A 223 -0.13 -8.93 0.03
CA PRO A 223 -1.47 -9.45 0.25
C PRO A 223 -1.52 -10.87 0.82
N ILE A 224 -0.71 -11.80 0.31
CA ILE A 224 -0.65 -13.17 0.86
C ILE A 224 -0.19 -13.12 2.32
N TRP A 225 0.83 -12.31 2.62
CA TRP A 225 1.28 -12.06 3.98
C TRP A 225 0.13 -11.49 4.84
N ALA A 226 -0.57 -10.45 4.37
CA ALA A 226 -1.69 -9.84 5.08
C ALA A 226 -2.82 -10.84 5.40
N VAL A 227 -3.26 -11.61 4.40
CA VAL A 227 -4.36 -12.57 4.53
C VAL A 227 -3.98 -13.66 5.52
N TRP A 228 -2.74 -14.15 5.45
CA TRP A 228 -2.29 -15.17 6.39
C TRP A 228 -2.20 -14.62 7.82
N PHE A 229 -1.76 -13.37 8.02
CA PHE A 229 -1.88 -12.71 9.34
C PHE A 229 -3.33 -12.62 9.81
N ALA A 230 -4.25 -12.15 8.96
CA ALA A 230 -5.66 -11.99 9.29
C ALA A 230 -6.33 -13.31 9.71
N SER A 231 -5.93 -14.41 9.08
CA SER A 231 -6.44 -15.76 9.37
C SER A 231 -5.95 -16.34 10.70
N ARG A 232 -4.86 -15.80 11.26
CA ARG A 232 -4.20 -16.31 12.48
C ARG A 232 -4.26 -15.35 13.66
N VAL A 233 -4.97 -14.24 13.50
CA VAL A 233 -4.98 -13.17 14.50
C VAL A 233 -5.60 -13.61 15.83
N ASP A 234 -6.57 -14.52 15.81
CA ASP A 234 -7.22 -15.03 17.03
C ASP A 234 -6.29 -15.98 17.82
N ASP A 235 -5.40 -16.70 17.12
CA ASP A 235 -4.39 -17.55 17.76
C ASP A 235 -3.36 -16.71 18.53
N LEU A 236 -3.05 -15.51 18.00
CA LEU A 236 -2.06 -14.59 18.58
C LEU A 236 -2.59 -13.78 19.77
N TRP A 237 -3.89 -13.50 19.78
CA TRP A 237 -4.57 -12.77 20.84
C TRP A 237 -5.84 -13.51 21.27
N PRO A 238 -5.71 -14.53 22.13
CA PRO A 238 -6.84 -15.28 22.61
C PRO A 238 -7.85 -14.32 23.25
N SER A 239 -9.07 -14.31 22.71
CA SER A 239 -10.17 -13.60 23.39
C SER A 239 -10.33 -14.22 24.77
N ALA A 240 -10.39 -13.39 25.82
CA ALA A 240 -10.57 -13.89 27.19
C ALA A 240 -11.76 -14.86 27.21
N PRO A 241 -11.65 -16.02 27.89
CA PRO A 241 -12.76 -16.94 27.99
C PRO A 241 -13.98 -16.16 28.50
N SER A 242 -15.07 -16.19 27.75
CA SER A 242 -16.35 -15.65 28.21
C SER A 242 -16.57 -16.18 29.62
N ALA A 243 -16.65 -15.29 30.60
CA ALA A 243 -16.83 -15.66 32.00
C ALA A 243 -17.92 -16.74 32.06
N PRO A 244 -17.70 -17.85 32.80
CA PRO A 244 -18.68 -18.92 32.85
C PRO A 244 -20.04 -18.29 33.13
N SER A 245 -20.99 -18.48 32.21
CA SER A 245 -22.35 -18.02 32.41
C SER A 245 -22.76 -18.57 33.77
N ILE A 246 -22.99 -17.68 34.73
CA ILE A 246 -23.39 -18.08 36.08
C ILE A 246 -24.77 -18.72 35.90
N GLY A 247 -24.79 -20.03 35.66
CA GLY A 247 -25.96 -20.90 35.73
C GLY A 247 -26.36 -21.06 37.19
N GLY A 248 -26.60 -19.93 37.85
CA GLY A 248 -26.94 -19.81 39.26
C GLY A 248 -28.43 -19.70 39.52
N GLU A 249 -29.29 -19.88 38.50
CA GLU A 249 -30.74 -19.91 38.69
C GLU A 249 -31.30 -21.32 38.95
N ASP A 250 -30.58 -22.39 38.60
CA ASP A 250 -31.06 -23.76 38.87
C ASP A 250 -30.77 -24.25 40.30
N ALA A 251 -29.76 -23.68 40.97
CA ALA A 251 -29.42 -24.08 42.35
C ALA A 251 -30.38 -23.52 43.42
N LEU A 252 -31.21 -22.53 43.08
CA LEU A 252 -32.23 -21.97 43.98
C LEU A 252 -33.61 -22.64 43.84
N ARG A 253 -33.82 -23.46 42.81
CA ARG A 253 -35.09 -24.16 42.58
C ARG A 253 -35.17 -25.54 43.26
N ASP A 254 -34.03 -26.09 43.68
CA ASP A 254 -33.93 -27.42 44.30
C ASP A 254 -33.90 -27.37 45.85
N ARG A 255 -34.09 -26.19 46.46
CA ARG A 255 -34.19 -26.00 47.92
C ARG A 255 -35.59 -25.63 48.42
N SER A 256 -36.58 -25.59 47.54
CA SER A 256 -37.96 -25.22 47.86
C SER A 256 -38.99 -26.36 47.67
N GLY A 257 -38.53 -27.60 47.51
CA GLY A 257 -39.36 -28.81 47.48
C GLY A 257 -39.31 -29.60 48.78
#